data_AF-A0A128FKE6-F1
#
_entry.id   AF-A0A128FKE6-F1
#
_cell.length_a   1.000
_cell.length_b   1.000
_cell.length_c   1.000
_cell.angle_alpha   90.00
_cell.angle_beta   90.00
_cell.angle_gamma   90.00
#
_symmetry.space_group_name_H-M   'P 1'
#
loop_
_entity.id
_entity.type
_entity.pdbx_description
1 polymer ?
#
loop_
_entity_poly.entity_id
_entity_poly.type
_entity_poly.pdbx_seq_one_letter_code
_entity_poly.pdbx_strand_id
1 'polypeptide(L)' 'MCKPRLNTALIGFKKATTIEAEALTKDATVTEFDAPPCSVTYGYTHNNELIAVEFAQLGAVSEWWIKEK' A
#
# COMPACT_ATOMS: atom_id res chain seq x y z
N MET A 1 20.50 -7.15 -6.72
CA MET A 1 19.44 -6.12 -6.51
C MET A 1 18.82 -6.33 -5.15
N CYS A 2 19.07 -5.45 -4.18
CA CYS A 2 18.28 -5.42 -2.96
C CYS A 2 16.90 -4.90 -3.34
N LYS A 3 15.85 -5.74 -3.23
CA LYS A 3 14.49 -5.23 -3.25
C LYS A 3 14.35 -4.25 -2.09
N PRO A 4 13.97 -2.99 -2.30
CA PRO A 4 13.52 -2.16 -1.21
C PRO A 4 12.22 -2.80 -0.71
N ARG A 5 12.34 -3.69 0.26
CA ARG A 5 11.18 -4.10 1.04
C ARG A 5 10.81 -2.85 1.83
N LEU A 6 9.55 -2.43 1.78
CA LEU A 6 8.95 -1.67 2.87
C LEU A 6 8.89 -2.62 4.09
N ASN A 7 10.06 -2.98 4.62
CA ASN A 7 10.23 -3.80 5.82
C ASN A 7 9.99 -2.95 7.07
N THR A 8 9.88 -1.63 6.92
CA THR A 8 9.50 -0.72 8.01
C THR A 8 8.00 -0.87 8.22
N ALA A 9 7.60 -1.39 9.38
CA ALA A 9 6.20 -1.34 9.79
C ALA A 9 5.72 0.11 9.72
N LEU A 10 4.74 0.38 8.86
CA LEU A 10 4.04 1.66 8.86
C LEU A 10 3.30 1.74 10.21
N ILE A 11 3.65 2.72 11.04
CA ILE A 11 3.09 2.85 12.39
C ILE A 11 1.56 2.95 12.28
N GLY A 12 0.85 2.05 12.96
CA GLY A 12 -0.61 1.96 12.91
C GLY A 12 -1.16 1.24 11.67
N PHE A 13 -0.32 0.51 10.93
CA PHE A 13 -0.75 -0.34 9.82
C PHE A 13 -0.15 -1.74 9.95
N LYS A 14 -0.97 -2.74 9.62
CA LYS A 14 -0.55 -4.14 9.54
C LYS A 14 -0.40 -4.57 8.09
N LYS A 15 0.51 -5.51 7.83
CA LYS A 15 0.64 -6.13 6.52
C LYS A 15 -0.64 -6.90 6.19
N ALA A 16 -1.13 -6.75 4.97
CA ALA A 16 -2.34 -7.40 4.47
C ALA A 16 -2.05 -8.24 3.23
N THR A 17 -2.92 -9.19 2.96
CA THR A 17 -2.96 -9.84 1.64
C THR A 17 -3.60 -8.92 0.61
N THR A 18 -3.28 -9.12 -0.67
CA THR A 18 -3.89 -8.37 -1.77
C THR A 18 -5.43 -8.45 -1.72
N ILE A 19 -5.98 -9.64 -1.43
CA ILE A 19 -7.43 -9.85 -1.37
C ILE A 19 -8.09 -9.01 -0.26
N GLU A 20 -7.50 -8.98 0.93
CA GLU A 20 -8.03 -8.18 2.05
C GLU A 20 -7.97 -6.68 1.75
N ALA A 21 -6.88 -6.25 1.14
CA ALA A 21 -6.69 -4.85 0.82
C ALA A 21 -7.63 -4.39 -0.30
N GLU A 22 -7.75 -5.15 -1.39
CA GLU A 22 -8.68 -4.86 -2.49
C GLU A 22 -10.14 -4.79 -2.02
N ALA A 23 -10.54 -5.66 -1.10
CA ALA A 23 -11.88 -5.63 -0.51
C ALA A 23 -12.13 -4.34 0.30
N LEU A 24 -11.09 -3.82 0.97
CA LEU A 24 -11.16 -2.60 1.79
C LEU A 24 -11.06 -1.32 0.94
N THR A 25 -10.30 -1.35 -0.16
CA THR A 25 -9.98 -0.16 -0.97
C THR A 25 -10.90 0.07 -2.16
N LYS A 26 -11.91 -0.78 -2.37
CA LYS A 26 -12.83 -0.72 -3.52
C LYS A 26 -13.46 0.67 -3.76
N ASP A 27 -13.80 1.37 -2.69
CA ASP A 27 -14.45 2.69 -2.73
C ASP A 27 -13.50 3.83 -2.27
N ALA A 28 -12.19 3.55 -2.22
CA ALA A 28 -11.21 4.49 -1.74
C ALA A 28 -10.69 5.42 -2.85
N THR A 29 -10.39 6.66 -2.48
CA THR A 29 -9.66 7.59 -3.32
C THR A 29 -8.17 7.22 -3.31
N VAL A 30 -7.61 7.01 -4.49
CA VAL A 30 -6.21 6.61 -4.69
C VAL A 30 -5.35 7.85 -4.87
N THR A 31 -4.22 7.92 -4.15
CA THR A 31 -3.18 8.94 -4.32
C THR A 31 -1.85 8.28 -4.61
N GLU A 32 -1.18 8.73 -5.66
CA GLU A 32 0.15 8.25 -6.03
C GLU A 32 1.23 9.04 -5.28
N PHE A 33 2.20 8.34 -4.72
CA PHE A 33 3.37 8.91 -4.06
C PHE A 33 4.64 8.55 -4.82
N ASP A 34 5.62 9.45 -4.73
CA ASP A 34 6.92 9.29 -5.38
C ASP A 34 7.64 8.04 -4.83
N ALA A 35 8.20 7.25 -5.75
CA ALA A 35 8.83 5.97 -5.43
C ALA A 35 10.06 5.77 -6.32
N PRO A 36 11.01 4.90 -5.90
CA PRO A 36 12.17 4.56 -6.71
C PRO A 36 11.78 4.08 -8.12
N PRO A 37 12.69 4.20 -9.12
CA PRO A 37 12.42 3.74 -10.48
C PRO A 37 11.85 2.32 -10.52
N CYS A 38 10.83 2.11 -11.36
CA CYS A 38 10.10 0.85 -11.50
C CYS A 38 9.28 0.41 -10.27
N SER A 39 8.97 1.33 -9.36
CA SER A 39 7.99 1.13 -8.29
C SER A 39 7.05 2.33 -8.18
N VAL A 40 5.89 2.11 -7.57
CA VAL A 40 4.89 3.14 -7.24
C VAL A 40 4.35 2.84 -5.86
N THR A 41 4.15 3.87 -5.04
CA THR A 41 3.44 3.75 -3.76
C THR A 41 2.07 4.38 -3.90
N TYR A 42 1.00 3.62 -3.68
CA TYR A 42 -0.36 4.11 -3.66
C TYR A 42 -0.86 4.24 -2.22
N GLY A 43 -1.45 5.37 -1.88
CA GLY A 43 -2.24 5.53 -0.67
C GLY A 43 -3.73 5.53 -0.99
N TYR A 44 -4.49 4.75 -0.23
CA TYR A 44 -5.92 4.62 -0.37
C TYR A 44 -6.60 5.33 0.78
N THR A 45 -7.42 6.32 0.45
CA THR A 45 -8.12 7.15 1.43
C THR A 45 -9.63 6.97 1.34
N HIS A 46 -10.30 6.90 2.49
CA HIS A 46 -11.77 6.86 2.56
C HIS A 46 -12.20 7.85 3.66
N ASN A 47 -13.17 8.73 3.37
CA ASN A 47 -13.56 9.83 4.28
C ASN A 47 -12.37 10.70 4.75
N ASN A 48 -11.46 11.06 3.84
CA ASN A 48 -10.20 11.78 4.12
C ASN A 48 -9.22 11.07 5.09
N GLU A 49 -9.44 9.79 5.37
CA GLU A 49 -8.57 8.98 6.22
C GLU A 49 -7.80 7.96 5.37
N LEU A 50 -6.49 7.88 5.55
CA LEU A 50 -5.66 6.86 4.91
C LEU A 50 -5.96 5.49 5.52
N ILE A 51 -6.53 4.59 4.73
CA ILE A 51 -6.98 3.26 5.18
C ILE A 51 -6.07 2.13 4.70
N ALA A 52 -5.34 2.33 3.60
CA ALA A 52 -4.37 1.35 3.11
C ALA A 52 -3.23 2.00 2.32
N VAL A 53 -2.12 1.28 2.21
CA VAL A 53 -0.97 1.62 1.38
C VAL A 53 -0.60 0.40 0.55
N GLU A 54 -0.42 0.58 -0.74
CA GLU A 54 0.12 -0.41 -1.66
C GLU A 54 1.51 0.03 -2.11
N PHE A 55 2.46 -0.91 -2.12
CA PHE A 55 3.71 -0.76 -2.82
C PHE A 55 3.74 -1.70 -4.01
N ALA A 56 3.57 -1.13 -5.20
CA ALA A 56 3.62 -1.85 -6.46
C ALA A 56 5.04 -1.77 -7.04
N GLN A 57 5.61 -2.91 -7.42
CA GLN A 57 6.90 -2.96 -8.11
C GLN A 57 6.75 -3.74 -9.43
N LEU A 58 7.29 -3.19 -10.51
CA LEU A 58 7.21 -3.82 -11.83
C LEU A 58 7.81 -5.24 -11.80
N GLY A 59 7.01 -6.23 -12.17
CA GLY A 59 7.42 -7.65 -12.18
C GLY A 59 7.43 -8.33 -10.80
N ALA A 60 6.83 -7.72 -9.78
CA ALA A 60 6.64 -8.32 -8.45
C ALA A 60 5.18 -8.22 -8.00
N VAL A 61 4.80 -9.07 -7.04
CA VAL A 61 3.51 -8.98 -6.36
C VAL A 61 3.52 -7.75 -5.46
N SER A 62 2.48 -6.92 -5.54
CA SER A 62 2.32 -5.74 -4.70
C SER A 62 2.30 -6.11 -3.21
N GLU A 63 2.96 -5.29 -2.41
CA GLU A 63 2.90 -5.39 -0.95
C GLU A 63 1.84 -4.44 -0.40
N TRP A 64 1.05 -4.91 0.57
CA TRP A 64 -0.09 -4.16 1.10
C TRP A 64 0.00 -3.97 2.60
N TRP A 65 -0.42 -2.79 3.06
CA TRP A 65 -0.61 -2.45 4.46
C TRP A 65 -1.98 -1.83 4.66
N ILE A 66 -2.72 -2.27 5.67
CA ILE A 66 -4.02 -1.70 6.04
C ILE A 66 -3.95 -1.12 7.44
N LYS A 67 -4.66 -0.02 7.66
CA LYS A 67 -4.67 0.67 8.95
C LYS A 67 -5.24 -0.24 10.05
N GLU A 68 -4.58 -0.27 11.20
CA GLU A 68 -5.09 -0.95 12.39
C GLU A 68 -6.25 -0.14 12.97
N LYS A 69 -7.32 -0.84 13.39
CA LYS A 69 -8.51 -0.22 13.99
C LYS A 69 -8.23 0.34 15.37
#